data_AF-A0A101X532-F1
#
_entry.id   AF-A0A101X532-F1
#
_cell.length_a   1.000
_cell.length_b   1.000
_cell.length_c   1.000
_cell.angle_alpha   90.00
_cell.angle_beta   90.00
_cell.angle_gamma   90.00
#
_symmetry.space_group_name_H-M   'P 1'
#
loop_
_entity.id
_entity.type
_entity.pdbx_description
1 polymer ?
#
loop_
_entity_poly.entity_id
_entity_poly.type
_entity_poly.pdbx_seq_one_letter_code
_entity_poly.pdbx_strand_id
1 'polypeptide(L)'
;MDIRYLKILSFLAMTRSSAGRRYLSQKLGLGEGVTRRLLDIGKENNHISVNRAGVRITEDGVGYLAQVLAGCGIKPVMYTARFGEKLCGQICVAFLFDGPVGNIVRFRDEIVRRGGCGAVIAHLREGFIYIPLADMRLEDLDNDLASALKSLMGERHTLIISCGDNLGQAMAPLDVVCVMNQPGLSG
;
A
#
# COMPACT_ATOMS: atom_id res chain seq x y z
N MET A 1 -6.69 -15.10 -5.07
CA MET A 1 -6.83 -13.63 -5.00
C MET A 1 -5.72 -12.98 -5.80
N ASP A 2 -6.02 -12.13 -6.79
CA ASP A 2 -4.99 -11.46 -7.59
C ASP A 2 -4.54 -10.16 -6.90
N ILE A 3 -3.26 -10.08 -6.50
CA ILE A 3 -2.73 -8.93 -5.77
C ILE A 3 -2.77 -7.64 -6.60
N ARG A 4 -2.66 -7.74 -7.93
CA ARG A 4 -2.72 -6.58 -8.84
C ARG A 4 -4.10 -5.96 -8.81
N TYR A 5 -5.13 -6.77 -8.61
CA TYR A 5 -6.50 -6.30 -8.45
C TYR A 5 -6.66 -5.48 -7.17
N LEU A 6 -6.06 -5.96 -6.07
CA LEU A 6 -6.06 -5.20 -4.80
C LEU A 6 -5.31 -3.88 -4.92
N LYS A 7 -4.21 -3.82 -5.69
CA LYS A 7 -3.52 -2.56 -5.96
C LYS A 7 -4.39 -1.55 -6.71
N ILE A 8 -5.17 -2.01 -7.70
CA ILE A 8 -6.14 -1.16 -8.42
C ILE A 8 -7.19 -0.60 -7.45
N LEU A 9 -7.85 -1.48 -6.68
CA LEU A 9 -8.88 -1.06 -5.73
C LEU A 9 -8.31 -0.14 -4.65
N SER A 10 -7.11 -0.46 -4.12
CA SER A 10 -6.43 0.37 -3.13
C SER A 10 -6.15 1.77 -3.66
N PHE A 11 -5.67 1.87 -4.90
CA PHE A 11 -5.45 3.17 -5.54
C PHE A 11 -6.76 3.96 -5.66
N LEU A 12 -7.81 3.35 -6.23
CA LEU A 12 -9.10 4.01 -6.44
C LEU A 12 -9.76 4.43 -5.12
N ALA A 13 -9.63 3.61 -4.07
CA ALA A 13 -10.16 3.90 -2.74
C ALA A 13 -9.46 5.09 -2.08
N MET A 14 -8.13 5.18 -2.19
CA MET A 14 -7.36 6.29 -1.63
C MET A 14 -7.61 7.61 -2.36
N THR A 15 -7.67 7.60 -3.69
CA THR A 15 -7.86 8.85 -4.45
C THR A 15 -9.31 9.33 -4.46
N ARG A 16 -10.28 8.43 -4.23
CA ARG A 16 -11.72 8.68 -4.37
C ARG A 16 -12.09 9.37 -5.68
N SER A 17 -11.27 9.18 -6.71
CA SER A 17 -11.40 9.83 -8.02
C SER A 17 -11.62 8.80 -9.12
N SER A 18 -12.18 9.24 -10.24
CA SER A 18 -12.27 8.41 -11.43
C SER A 18 -10.92 8.40 -12.16
N ALA A 19 -10.51 7.25 -12.67
CA ALA A 19 -9.25 7.08 -13.38
C ALA A 19 -9.44 6.36 -14.72
N GLY A 20 -8.83 6.87 -15.78
CA GLY A 20 -8.81 6.20 -17.08
C GLY A 20 -8.01 4.89 -17.02
N ARG A 21 -8.42 3.88 -17.80
CA ARG A 21 -7.73 2.58 -17.86
C ARG A 21 -6.24 2.70 -18.18
N ARG A 22 -5.87 3.52 -19.18
CA ARG A 22 -4.46 3.73 -19.57
C ARG A 22 -3.67 4.37 -18.42
N TYR A 23 -4.28 5.31 -17.71
CA TYR A 23 -3.67 5.95 -16.55
C TYR A 23 -3.44 4.95 -15.41
N LEU A 24 -4.44 4.09 -15.10
CA LEU A 24 -4.29 3.01 -14.13
C LEU A 24 -3.16 2.04 -14.50
N SER A 25 -3.14 1.60 -15.76
CA SER A 25 -2.11 0.72 -16.32
C SER A 25 -0.71 1.31 -16.12
N GLN A 26 -0.52 2.58 -16.49
CA GLN A 26 0.77 3.27 -16.34
C GLN A 26 1.15 3.49 -14.86
N LYS A 27 0.24 4.02 -14.04
CA LYS A 27 0.52 4.34 -12.64
C LYS A 27 0.82 3.11 -11.80
N LEU A 28 0.23 1.97 -12.13
CA LEU A 28 0.43 0.71 -11.39
C LEU A 28 1.45 -0.22 -12.05
N GLY A 29 2.06 0.18 -13.17
CA GLY A 29 3.01 -0.65 -13.90
C GLY A 29 2.40 -1.96 -14.43
N LEU A 30 1.10 -1.96 -14.72
CA LEU A 30 0.37 -3.13 -15.20
C LEU A 30 0.27 -3.10 -16.72
N GLY A 31 0.38 -4.25 -17.38
CA GLY A 31 0.12 -4.35 -18.81
C GLY A 31 -1.35 -4.03 -19.15
N GLU A 32 -1.61 -3.46 -20.33
CA GLU A 32 -2.95 -3.00 -20.70
C GLU A 32 -3.98 -4.15 -20.73
N GLY A 33 -3.60 -5.31 -21.28
CA GLY A 33 -4.47 -6.49 -21.33
C GLY A 33 -4.82 -7.03 -19.93
N VAL A 34 -3.85 -7.02 -19.02
CA VAL A 34 -4.06 -7.39 -17.60
C VAL A 34 -5.00 -6.38 -16.94
N THR A 35 -4.74 -5.09 -17.12
CA THR A 35 -5.57 -4.01 -16.57
C THR A 35 -7.01 -4.15 -17.05
N ARG A 36 -7.24 -4.36 -18.35
CA ARG A 36 -8.58 -4.58 -18.90
C ARG A 36 -9.28 -5.74 -18.20
N ARG A 37 -8.64 -6.92 -18.15
CA ARG A 37 -9.22 -8.11 -17.52
C ARG A 37 -9.59 -7.88 -16.04
N LEU A 38 -8.72 -7.22 -15.28
CA LEU A 38 -8.98 -6.94 -13.85
C LEU A 38 -10.13 -5.95 -13.66
N LEU A 39 -10.26 -4.97 -14.56
CA LEU A 39 -11.40 -4.05 -14.55
C LEU A 39 -12.70 -4.75 -14.95
N ASP A 40 -12.66 -5.66 -15.92
CA ASP A 40 -13.84 -6.44 -16.30
C ASP A 40 -14.34 -7.28 -15.11
N ILE A 41 -13.44 -7.98 -14.42
CA ILE A 41 -13.74 -8.70 -13.17
C ILE A 41 -14.33 -7.75 -12.13
N GLY A 42 -13.73 -6.57 -11.93
CA GLY A 42 -14.23 -5.63 -10.95
C GLY A 42 -15.60 -5.06 -11.27
N LYS A 43 -15.93 -4.90 -12.55
CA LYS A 43 -17.25 -4.47 -13.01
C LYS A 43 -18.28 -5.57 -12.81
N GLU A 44 -17.96 -6.81 -13.16
CA GLU A 44 -18.82 -7.99 -12.99
C GLU A 44 -19.22 -8.20 -11.52
N ASN A 45 -18.29 -7.94 -10.60
CA ASN A 45 -18.53 -8.08 -9.15
C ASN A 45 -19.08 -6.80 -8.49
N ASN A 46 -19.47 -5.79 -9.26
CA ASN A 46 -19.91 -4.48 -8.75
C ASN A 46 -18.89 -3.78 -7.83
N HIS A 47 -17.60 -4.13 -7.87
CA HIS A 47 -16.56 -3.49 -7.07
C HIS A 47 -16.11 -2.15 -7.68
N ILE A 48 -16.31 -1.97 -8.97
CA ILE A 48 -16.05 -0.71 -9.68
C ILE A 48 -17.20 -0.35 -10.60
N SER A 49 -17.37 0.93 -10.84
CA SER A 49 -18.22 1.48 -11.91
C SER A 49 -17.34 2.11 -12.99
N VAL A 50 -17.81 2.05 -14.23
CA VAL A 50 -17.13 2.65 -15.38
C VAL A 50 -18.07 3.62 -16.06
N ASN A 51 -17.68 4.89 -16.13
CA ASN A 51 -18.43 5.94 -16.82
C ASN A 51 -17.51 6.77 -17.72
N ARG A 52 -18.03 7.86 -18.30
CA ARG A 52 -17.24 8.75 -19.18
C ARG A 52 -16.02 9.38 -18.50
N ALA A 53 -16.05 9.56 -17.17
CA ALA A 53 -14.92 10.07 -16.40
C ALA A 53 -13.87 8.99 -16.07
N GLY A 54 -14.15 7.72 -16.35
CA GLY A 54 -13.26 6.59 -16.13
C GLY A 54 -13.80 5.58 -15.12
N VAL A 55 -12.89 4.85 -14.51
CA VAL A 55 -13.16 3.82 -13.49
C VAL A 55 -13.19 4.45 -12.11
N ARG A 56 -14.22 4.10 -11.31
CA ARG A 56 -14.34 4.50 -9.91
C ARG A 56 -14.67 3.28 -9.05
N ILE A 57 -14.12 3.19 -7.84
CA ILE A 57 -14.53 2.16 -6.87
C ILE A 57 -15.95 2.44 -6.36
N THR A 58 -16.74 1.39 -6.17
CA THR A 58 -18.08 1.44 -5.56
C THR A 58 -18.00 1.23 -4.04
N GLU A 59 -19.13 1.33 -3.34
CA GLU A 59 -19.20 0.98 -1.92
C GLU A 59 -18.94 -0.52 -1.69
N ASP A 60 -19.51 -1.40 -2.53
CA ASP A 60 -19.24 -2.84 -2.50
C ASP A 60 -17.76 -3.15 -2.71
N GLY A 61 -17.10 -2.42 -3.62
CA GLY A 61 -15.66 -2.55 -3.85
C GLY A 61 -14.82 -2.10 -2.66
N VAL A 62 -15.22 -1.03 -1.98
CA VAL A 62 -14.58 -0.59 -0.73
C VAL A 62 -14.77 -1.64 0.37
N GLY A 63 -15.98 -2.20 0.49
CA GLY A 63 -16.30 -3.26 1.46
C GLY A 63 -15.48 -4.53 1.22
N TYR A 64 -15.44 -5.01 -0.03
CA TYR A 64 -14.61 -6.14 -0.44
C TYR A 64 -13.14 -5.88 -0.14
N LEU A 65 -12.62 -4.72 -0.56
CA LEU A 65 -11.21 -4.36 -0.32
C LEU A 65 -10.90 -4.35 1.18
N ALA A 66 -11.76 -3.73 2.00
CA ALA A 66 -11.56 -3.65 3.44
C ALA A 66 -11.56 -5.04 4.10
N GLN A 67 -12.48 -5.93 3.70
CA GLN A 67 -12.54 -7.31 4.19
C GLN A 67 -11.26 -8.08 3.88
N VAL A 68 -10.81 -8.00 2.62
CA VAL A 68 -9.61 -8.71 2.17
C VAL A 68 -8.36 -8.20 2.87
N LEU A 69 -8.20 -6.88 2.95
CA LEU A 69 -7.06 -6.23 3.59
C LEU A 69 -7.02 -6.50 5.10
N ALA A 70 -8.18 -6.54 5.76
CA ALA A 70 -8.28 -6.95 7.16
C ALA A 70 -7.82 -8.41 7.36
N GLY A 71 -8.17 -9.32 6.44
CA GLY A 71 -7.68 -10.70 6.46
C GLY A 71 -6.15 -10.81 6.31
N CYS A 72 -5.51 -9.86 5.62
CA CYS A 72 -4.06 -9.76 5.56
C CYS A 72 -3.45 -9.03 6.77
N GLY A 73 -4.24 -8.31 7.56
CA GLY A 73 -3.76 -7.42 8.61
C GLY A 73 -3.03 -6.18 8.08
N ILE A 74 -3.28 -5.71 6.86
CA ILE A 74 -2.60 -4.52 6.30
C ILE A 74 -3.57 -3.54 5.66
N LYS A 75 -3.41 -2.25 5.90
CA LYS A 75 -4.25 -1.19 5.32
C LYS A 75 -3.39 -0.06 4.74
N PRO A 76 -3.52 0.29 3.44
CA PRO A 76 -2.94 1.53 2.93
C PRO A 76 -3.70 2.72 3.50
N VAL A 77 -2.97 3.72 3.99
CA VAL A 77 -3.56 4.89 4.66
C VAL A 77 -3.25 6.20 3.96
N MET A 78 -2.15 6.28 3.21
CA MET A 78 -1.73 7.50 2.55
C MET A 78 -0.76 7.17 1.42
N TYR A 79 -0.77 7.95 0.34
CA TYR A 79 0.37 8.05 -0.57
C TYR A 79 0.93 9.46 -0.51
N THR A 80 2.24 9.59 -0.71
CA THR A 80 2.92 10.89 -0.68
C THR A 80 4.11 10.87 -1.62
N ALA A 81 4.36 12.01 -2.26
CA ALA A 81 5.60 12.27 -2.98
C ALA A 81 6.66 12.95 -2.10
N ARG A 82 6.29 13.39 -0.87
CA ARG A 82 7.18 14.13 0.05
C ARG A 82 8.42 13.35 0.48
N PHE A 83 8.38 12.02 0.34
CA PHE A 83 9.51 11.17 0.66
C PHE A 83 10.44 10.89 -0.51
N GLY A 84 10.11 11.21 -1.76
CA GLY A 84 10.98 10.85 -2.89
C GLY A 84 12.36 11.53 -2.85
N GLU A 85 12.49 12.63 -2.10
CA GLU A 85 13.78 13.31 -1.87
C GLU A 85 14.55 12.77 -0.67
N LYS A 86 13.88 12.14 0.31
CA LYS A 86 14.47 11.65 1.57
C LYS A 86 14.60 10.12 1.64
N LEU A 87 13.75 9.42 0.89
CA LEU A 87 13.73 7.99 0.65
C LEU A 87 13.91 7.78 -0.86
N CYS A 88 14.32 6.58 -1.27
CA CYS A 88 14.40 6.26 -2.70
C CYS A 88 13.04 6.38 -3.39
N GLY A 89 13.05 6.52 -4.73
CA GLY A 89 11.85 6.41 -5.57
C GLY A 89 11.04 7.70 -5.69
N GLN A 90 10.11 7.73 -6.63
CA GLN A 90 9.31 8.93 -6.94
C GLN A 90 8.01 9.02 -6.14
N ILE A 91 7.51 7.89 -5.63
CA ILE A 91 6.25 7.83 -4.90
C ILE A 91 6.33 6.83 -3.75
N CYS A 92 5.73 7.19 -2.62
CA CYS A 92 5.64 6.33 -1.45
C CYS A 92 4.20 6.11 -1.02
N VAL A 93 3.92 4.95 -0.44
CA VAL A 93 2.64 4.59 0.15
C VAL A 93 2.90 4.13 1.59
N ALA A 94 2.16 4.73 2.52
CA ALA A 94 2.15 4.35 3.93
C ALA A 94 1.04 3.33 4.20
N PHE A 95 1.38 2.32 4.98
CA PHE A 95 0.52 1.23 5.40
C PHE A 95 0.55 1.08 6.91
N LEU A 96 -0.57 0.68 7.47
CA LEU A 96 -0.65 0.17 8.84
C LEU A 96 -0.76 -1.35 8.77
N PHE A 97 0.18 -2.04 9.40
CA PHE A 97 0.17 -3.47 9.59
C PHE A 97 -0.23 -3.80 11.02
N ASP A 98 -1.15 -4.75 11.19
CA ASP A 98 -1.64 -5.20 12.48
C ASP A 98 -0.67 -6.22 13.09
N GLY A 99 0.09 -5.77 14.09
CA GLY A 99 1.09 -6.58 14.78
C GLY A 99 2.53 -6.19 14.43
N PRO A 100 3.50 -6.88 15.04
CA PRO A 100 4.92 -6.58 14.86
C PRO A 100 5.48 -7.19 13.56
N VAL A 101 6.43 -6.50 12.94
CA VAL A 101 7.30 -7.08 11.91
C VAL A 101 8.50 -7.73 12.58
N GLY A 102 8.57 -9.07 12.57
CA GLY A 102 9.59 -9.82 13.33
C GLY A 102 11.03 -9.52 12.92
N ASN A 103 11.38 -9.67 11.64
CA ASN A 103 12.70 -9.30 11.12
C ASN A 103 12.54 -8.15 10.11
N ILE A 104 12.81 -6.93 10.58
CA ILE A 104 12.63 -5.71 9.80
C ILE A 104 13.51 -5.68 8.56
N VAL A 105 14.77 -6.14 8.66
CA VAL A 105 15.71 -6.17 7.52
C VAL A 105 15.21 -7.12 6.44
N ARG A 106 14.86 -8.36 6.82
CA ARG A 106 14.30 -9.34 5.90
C ARG A 106 13.01 -8.83 5.24
N PHE A 107 12.12 -8.20 6.01
CA PHE A 107 10.87 -7.66 5.48
C PHE A 107 11.12 -6.53 4.46
N ARG A 108 12.06 -5.63 4.74
CA ARG A 108 12.49 -4.58 3.80
C ARG A 108 13.08 -5.19 2.53
N ASP A 109 13.96 -6.18 2.64
CA ASP A 109 14.58 -6.81 1.48
C ASP A 109 13.53 -7.54 0.62
N GLU A 110 12.50 -8.12 1.26
CA GLU A 110 11.34 -8.70 0.60
C GLU A 110 10.48 -7.67 -0.15
N ILE A 111 10.34 -6.45 0.37
CA ILE A 111 9.71 -5.32 -0.36
C ILE A 111 10.54 -4.98 -1.61
N VAL A 112 11.87 -4.88 -1.45
CA VAL A 112 12.76 -4.52 -2.55
C VAL A 112 12.73 -5.57 -3.66
N ARG A 113 12.76 -6.86 -3.29
CA ARG A 113 12.65 -7.99 -4.22
C ARG A 113 11.36 -7.98 -5.03
N ARG A 114 10.30 -7.34 -4.54
CA ARG A 114 9.00 -7.20 -5.21
C ARG A 114 8.85 -5.89 -5.98
N GLY A 115 9.95 -5.16 -6.17
CA GLY A 115 10.03 -3.97 -7.01
C GLY A 115 9.87 -2.66 -6.26
N GLY A 116 9.63 -2.66 -4.95
CA GLY A 116 9.85 -1.46 -4.15
C GLY A 116 11.31 -1.04 -4.22
N CYS A 117 11.63 0.24 -4.10
CA CYS A 117 13.03 0.67 -4.02
C CYS A 117 13.56 0.58 -2.58
N GLY A 118 12.68 0.61 -1.58
CA GLY A 118 13.01 0.67 -0.17
C GLY A 118 11.78 0.88 0.70
N ALA A 119 11.97 0.68 2.00
CA ALA A 119 10.91 0.87 2.97
C ALA A 119 11.42 1.35 4.32
N VAL A 120 10.64 2.19 4.97
CA VAL A 120 10.75 2.54 6.39
C VAL A 120 9.74 1.70 7.16
N ILE A 121 10.21 1.02 8.19
CA ILE A 121 9.39 0.25 9.12
C ILE A 121 9.54 0.89 10.49
N ALA A 122 8.42 1.29 11.07
CA ALA A 122 8.37 2.06 12.30
C ALA A 122 7.23 1.59 13.20
N HIS A 123 7.30 1.92 14.49
CA HIS A 123 6.24 1.62 15.46
C HIS A 123 6.05 2.79 16.41
N LEU A 124 4.89 2.84 17.07
CA LEU A 124 4.70 3.78 18.17
C LEU A 124 5.52 3.33 19.37
N ARG A 125 6.27 4.27 19.95
CA ARG A 125 7.02 4.09 21.19
C ARG A 125 6.96 5.40 21.97
N GLU A 126 6.41 5.36 23.19
CA GLU A 126 6.32 6.52 24.09
C GLU A 126 5.65 7.74 23.40
N GLY A 127 4.65 7.47 22.57
CA GLY A 127 3.93 8.51 21.83
C GLY A 127 4.70 9.11 20.66
N PHE A 128 5.82 8.54 20.20
CA PHE A 128 6.56 8.92 18.99
C PHE A 128 6.58 7.78 17.96
N ILE A 129 6.73 8.11 16.68
CA ILE A 129 6.90 7.10 15.62
C ILE A 129 8.39 6.79 15.47
N TYR A 130 8.84 5.70 16.09
CA TYR A 130 10.25 5.30 16.13
C TYR A 130 10.61 4.40 14.95
N ILE A 131 11.75 4.70 14.30
CA ILE A 131 12.34 3.98 13.15
C ILE A 131 13.58 3.22 13.65
N PRO A 132 13.48 1.91 13.95
CA PRO A 132 14.56 1.18 14.63
C PRO A 132 15.85 1.07 13.82
N LEU A 133 15.74 0.87 12.50
CA LEU A 133 16.93 0.68 11.64
C LEU A 133 17.81 1.93 11.52
N ALA A 134 17.26 3.10 11.80
CA ALA A 134 17.98 4.37 11.73
C ALA A 134 18.16 5.01 13.11
N ASP A 135 17.68 4.36 14.17
CA ASP A 135 17.65 4.87 15.55
C ASP A 135 17.15 6.32 15.64
N MET A 136 16.00 6.60 15.03
CA MET A 136 15.46 7.95 14.93
C MET A 136 13.93 7.98 14.99
N ARG A 137 13.35 9.18 15.13
CA ARG A 137 11.90 9.37 15.08
C ARG A 137 11.48 9.93 13.73
N LEU A 138 10.28 9.57 13.27
CA LEU A 138 9.74 10.13 12.03
C LEU A 138 9.49 11.64 12.15
N GLU A 139 9.16 12.11 13.36
CA GLU A 139 9.00 13.52 13.69
C GLU A 139 10.25 14.36 13.39
N ASP A 140 11.44 13.76 13.52
CA ASP A 140 12.72 14.42 13.22
C ASP A 140 12.92 14.59 11.69
N LEU A 141 12.23 13.78 10.88
CA LEU A 141 12.27 13.84 9.42
C LEU A 141 11.15 14.72 8.85
N ASP A 142 9.92 14.53 9.31
CA ASP A 142 8.72 15.22 8.83
C ASP A 142 7.62 15.17 9.92
N ASN A 143 7.52 16.24 10.70
CA ASN A 143 6.57 16.35 11.80
C ASN A 143 5.10 16.36 11.34
N ASP A 144 4.79 16.99 10.20
CA ASP A 144 3.43 17.06 9.67
C ASP A 144 2.92 15.67 9.31
N LEU A 145 3.77 14.91 8.63
CA LEU A 145 3.47 13.54 8.28
C LEU A 145 3.36 12.66 9.52
N ALA A 146 4.31 12.78 10.45
CA ALA A 146 4.29 12.01 11.68
C ALA A 146 2.98 12.25 12.45
N SER A 147 2.53 13.50 12.55
CA SER A 147 1.25 13.87 13.15
C SER A 147 0.06 13.23 12.42
N ALA A 148 0.03 13.32 11.09
CA ALA A 148 -1.03 12.72 10.28
C ALA A 148 -1.11 11.20 10.46
N LEU A 149 0.04 10.51 10.47
CA LEU A 149 0.09 9.05 10.63
C LEU A 149 -0.20 8.61 12.07
N LYS A 150 0.30 9.34 13.07
CA LYS A 150 0.07 9.04 14.49
C LYS A 150 -1.43 9.01 14.83
N SER A 151 -2.22 9.89 14.25
CA SER A 151 -3.69 9.90 14.43
C SER A 151 -4.40 8.64 13.91
N LEU A 152 -3.75 7.87 13.05
CA LEU A 152 -4.27 6.64 12.45
C LEU A 152 -3.67 5.38 13.09
N MET A 153 -2.54 5.51 13.78
CA MET A 153 -1.81 4.41 14.41
C MET A 153 -2.35 4.11 15.80
N GLY A 154 -2.36 2.83 16.16
CA GLY A 154 -2.52 2.36 17.53
C GLY A 154 -1.24 1.63 17.95
N GLU A 155 -1.06 1.40 19.26
CA GLU A 155 0.14 0.77 19.83
C GLU A 155 0.49 -0.59 19.21
N ARG A 156 -0.52 -1.33 18.73
CA ARG A 156 -0.34 -2.63 18.07
C ARG A 156 0.07 -2.54 16.60
N HIS A 157 0.02 -1.35 15.99
CA HIS A 157 0.29 -1.18 14.56
C HIS A 157 1.77 -0.95 14.29
N THR A 158 2.28 -1.65 13.27
CA THR A 158 3.54 -1.28 12.61
C THR A 158 3.24 -0.38 11.42
N LEU A 159 3.90 0.77 11.34
CA LEU A 159 3.90 1.63 10.16
C LEU A 159 4.91 1.11 9.13
N ILE A 160 4.47 0.95 7.89
CA ILE A 160 5.32 0.60 6.76
C ILE A 160 5.16 1.70 5.72
N ILE A 161 6.22 2.42 5.41
CA ILE A 161 6.26 3.37 4.29
C ILE A 161 7.13 2.74 3.21
N SER A 162 6.54 2.40 2.08
CA SER A 162 7.22 1.76 0.96
C SER A 162 7.22 2.67 -0.26
N CYS A 163 8.36 2.78 -0.94
CA CYS A 163 8.55 3.67 -2.08
C CYS A 163 8.91 2.91 -3.35
N GLY A 164 8.67 3.54 -4.51
CA GLY A 164 9.03 3.00 -5.83
C GLY A 164 8.92 4.06 -6.93
N ASP A 165 9.22 3.67 -8.16
CA ASP A 165 9.12 4.55 -9.34
C ASP A 165 7.66 4.74 -9.77
N ASN A 166 6.80 3.78 -9.42
CA ASN A 166 5.36 3.86 -9.65
C ASN A 166 4.57 3.32 -8.44
N LEU A 167 3.24 3.53 -8.45
CA LEU A 167 2.38 3.12 -7.33
C LEU A 167 2.33 1.60 -7.17
N GLY A 168 2.43 0.85 -8.26
CA GLY A 168 2.43 -0.62 -8.21
C GLY A 168 3.60 -1.15 -7.41
N GLN A 169 4.78 -0.55 -7.58
CA GLN A 169 5.99 -0.84 -6.82
C GLN A 169 5.91 -0.33 -5.38
N ALA A 170 5.44 0.91 -5.17
CA ALA A 170 5.27 1.45 -3.82
C ALA A 170 4.27 0.62 -2.97
N MET A 171 3.32 -0.06 -3.62
CA MET A 171 2.39 -0.99 -2.98
C MET A 171 2.93 -2.42 -2.75
N ALA A 172 4.22 -2.65 -2.91
CA ALA A 172 4.89 -3.92 -2.62
C ALA A 172 4.55 -4.56 -1.24
N PRO A 173 4.28 -3.80 -0.15
CA PRO A 173 3.86 -4.41 1.12
C PRO A 173 2.62 -5.29 1.01
N LEU A 174 1.70 -5.01 0.08
CA LEU A 174 0.56 -5.89 -0.17
C LEU A 174 1.02 -7.26 -0.66
N ASP A 175 2.00 -7.31 -1.58
CA ASP A 175 2.56 -8.55 -2.10
C ASP A 175 3.41 -9.32 -1.07
N VAL A 176 3.96 -8.64 -0.06
CA VAL A 176 4.65 -9.30 1.05
C VAL A 176 3.62 -9.91 1.99
N VAL A 177 2.72 -9.09 2.52
CA VAL A 177 1.85 -9.51 3.63
C VAL A 177 0.70 -10.40 3.16
N CYS A 178 -0.02 -10.02 2.09
CA CYS A 178 -1.16 -10.79 1.63
C CYS A 178 -0.80 -12.11 0.93
N VAL A 179 0.45 -12.27 0.46
CA VAL A 179 0.93 -13.53 -0.15
C VAL A 179 1.59 -14.41 0.90
N MET A 180 2.34 -13.85 1.85
CA MET A 180 2.99 -14.64 2.91
C MET A 180 2.02 -15.16 3.97
N ASN A 181 0.88 -14.49 4.19
CA ASN A 181 -0.17 -14.98 5.10
C ASN A 181 -1.08 -16.06 4.48
N GLN A 182 -0.72 -16.63 3.32
CA GLN A 182 -1.38 -17.85 2.85
C GLN A 182 -0.78 -19.07 3.56
N PRO A 183 -1.57 -19.85 4.33
CA PRO A 183 -1.09 -21.09 4.90
C PRO A 183 -0.73 -22.04 3.76
N GLY A 184 0.56 -22.26 3.53
CA GLY A 184 1.05 -23.14 2.46
C GLY A 184 2.39 -22.77 1.80
N LEU A 185 3.02 -21.65 2.15
CA LEU A 185 4.34 -21.25 1.59
C LEU A 185 5.44 -21.18 2.66
N SER A 186 5.43 -22.13 3.58
CA SER A 186 6.61 -22.53 4.37
C SER A 186 7.10 -23.86 3.80
N GLY A 187 7.80 -23.78 2.66
CA GLY A 187 8.64 -24.86 2.15
C GLY A 187 10.07 -24.61 2.54
#